data_AF-A0A963XRB8-F1
#
_entry.id   AF-A0A963XRB8-F1
#
_cell.length_a   1.000
_cell.length_b   1.000
_cell.length_c   1.000
_cell.angle_alpha   90.00
_cell.angle_beta   90.00
_cell.angle_gamma   90.00
#
_symmetry.space_group_name_H-M   'P 1'
#
loop_
_entity.id
_entity.type
_entity.pdbx_description
1 polymer ?
#
loop_
_entity_poly.entity_id
_entity_poly.type
_entity_poly.pdbx_seq_one_letter_code
_entity_poly.pdbx_strand_id
1 'polypeptide(L)'
;MAAISVFPETKRLSEGQTMASLLFDTAQLALLLGLTGGLANPFAFLILAPATIGATVLSPRSSGAVALVTIAFVTLVAFYYLPLRTAGGTVLSPPAIFGVGHWLAIVIGVSFLTIYAGRVSSEIRSMGRALLATQMALAREQKLTDLGGVVAAAAHELGTPLATIKLVSAELADE
;
A
#
# COMPACT_ATOMS: atom_id res chain seq x y z
N MET A 1 0.98 -14.42 -27.94
CA MET A 1 -0.04 -13.35 -27.86
C MET A 1 -1.45 -13.98 -27.89
N ALA A 2 -1.77 -14.84 -26.91
CA ALA A 2 -3.07 -15.53 -26.82
C ALA A 2 -3.50 -15.84 -25.37
N ALA A 3 -2.77 -15.33 -24.36
CA ALA A 3 -3.05 -15.55 -22.94
C ALA A 3 -3.62 -14.30 -22.23
N ILE A 4 -3.88 -13.21 -22.96
CA ILE A 4 -4.43 -11.95 -22.42
C ILE A 4 -5.98 -11.93 -22.49
N SER A 5 -6.61 -12.88 -23.18
CA SER A 5 -8.04 -12.80 -23.51
C SER A 5 -9.01 -13.50 -22.55
N VAL A 6 -8.56 -14.13 -21.45
CA VAL A 6 -9.43 -15.01 -20.63
C VAL A 6 -9.46 -14.69 -19.13
N PHE A 7 -8.68 -13.71 -18.63
CA PHE A 7 -8.74 -13.33 -17.22
C PHE A 7 -9.25 -11.88 -17.07
N PRO A 8 -10.30 -11.60 -16.26
CA PRO A 8 -10.66 -10.24 -15.93
C PRO A 8 -9.48 -9.56 -15.20
N GLU A 9 -8.97 -8.48 -15.77
CA GLU A 9 -7.75 -7.74 -15.42
C GLU A 9 -7.70 -7.14 -13.99
N THR A 10 -8.66 -7.41 -13.11
CA THR A 10 -8.76 -6.74 -11.80
C THR A 10 -9.38 -7.61 -10.71
N LYS A 11 -8.97 -8.89 -10.59
CA LYS A 11 -9.24 -9.61 -9.34
C LYS A 11 -8.24 -9.13 -8.28
N ARG A 12 -8.69 -8.25 -7.37
CA ARG A 12 -7.94 -7.96 -6.13
C ARG A 12 -7.73 -9.28 -5.39
N LEU A 13 -6.49 -9.71 -5.31
CA LEU A 13 -6.12 -10.88 -4.52
C LEU A 13 -6.52 -10.63 -3.06
N SER A 14 -7.03 -11.68 -2.42
CA SER A 14 -7.21 -11.65 -0.98
C SER A 14 -5.87 -11.47 -0.29
N GLU A 15 -5.86 -10.92 0.93
CA GLU A 15 -4.63 -10.71 1.68
C GLU A 15 -3.81 -12.00 1.83
N GLY A 16 -4.46 -13.13 2.08
CA GLY A 16 -3.81 -14.43 2.16
C GLY A 16 -3.17 -14.90 0.85
N GLN A 17 -3.81 -14.63 -0.30
CA GLN A 17 -3.24 -14.96 -1.61
C GLN A 17 -2.00 -14.10 -1.92
N THR A 18 -2.06 -12.81 -1.59
CA THR A 18 -0.92 -11.91 -1.75
C THR A 18 0.25 -12.33 -0.84
N MET A 19 -0.04 -12.67 0.42
CA MET A 19 0.96 -13.19 1.36
C MET A 19 1.58 -14.50 0.84
N ALA A 20 0.77 -15.44 0.36
CA ALA A 20 1.25 -16.70 -0.19
C ALA A 20 2.16 -16.49 -1.42
N SER A 21 1.80 -15.57 -2.33
CA SER A 21 2.65 -15.20 -3.47
C SER A 21 3.99 -14.64 -3.03
N LEU A 22 4.01 -13.70 -2.07
CA LEU A 22 5.26 -13.10 -1.58
C LEU A 22 6.15 -14.10 -0.83
N LEU A 23 5.55 -15.04 -0.10
CA LEU A 23 6.28 -16.12 0.55
C LEU A 23 6.88 -17.09 -0.48
N PHE A 24 6.12 -17.40 -1.54
CA PHE A 24 6.61 -18.19 -2.66
C PHE A 24 7.78 -17.50 -3.38
N ASP A 25 7.66 -16.21 -3.71
CA ASP A 25 8.72 -15.44 -4.34
C ASP A 25 9.97 -15.37 -3.46
N THR A 26 9.79 -15.18 -2.15
CA THR A 26 10.89 -15.20 -1.17
C THR A 26 11.58 -16.57 -1.14
N ALA A 27 10.81 -17.66 -1.12
CA ALA A 27 11.34 -19.02 -1.11
C ALA A 27 12.09 -19.34 -2.42
N GLN A 28 11.56 -18.92 -3.56
CA GLN A 28 12.21 -19.08 -4.86
C GLN A 28 13.54 -18.32 -4.91
N LEU A 29 13.56 -17.05 -4.47
CA LEU A 29 14.80 -16.28 -4.38
C LEU A 29 15.79 -16.93 -3.41
N ALA A 30 15.36 -17.39 -2.24
CA ALA A 30 16.22 -18.08 -1.29
C ALA A 30 16.82 -19.36 -1.88
N LEU A 31 16.03 -20.16 -2.60
CA LEU A 31 16.50 -21.35 -3.30
C LEU A 31 17.53 -20.98 -4.37
N LEU A 32 17.24 -20.00 -5.22
CA LEU A 32 18.17 -19.54 -6.26
C LEU A 32 19.48 -19.04 -5.66
N LEU A 33 19.43 -18.25 -4.59
CA LEU A 33 20.62 -17.79 -3.87
C LEU A 33 21.40 -18.97 -3.29
N GLY A 34 20.72 -19.92 -2.66
CA GLY A 34 21.32 -21.15 -2.15
C GLY A 34 22.07 -21.93 -3.24
N LEU A 35 21.56 -21.97 -4.46
CA LEU A 35 22.22 -22.65 -5.60
C LEU A 35 23.32 -21.82 -6.27
N THR A 36 23.37 -20.51 -6.04
CA THR A 36 24.25 -19.57 -6.75
C THR A 36 25.26 -18.87 -5.84
N GLY A 37 25.75 -19.58 -4.81
CA GLY A 37 26.82 -19.07 -3.93
C GLY A 37 26.35 -18.37 -2.65
N GLY A 38 25.07 -18.46 -2.31
CA GLY A 38 24.52 -17.95 -1.06
C GLY A 38 24.48 -16.42 -0.99
N LEU A 39 24.80 -15.88 0.19
CA LEU A 39 24.72 -14.43 0.44
C LEU A 39 25.89 -13.62 -0.17
N ALA A 40 26.94 -14.29 -0.65
CA ALA A 40 28.01 -13.64 -1.41
C ALA A 40 27.56 -13.24 -2.84
N ASN A 41 26.40 -13.74 -3.27
CA ASN A 41 25.82 -13.40 -4.56
C ASN A 41 25.38 -11.92 -4.55
N PRO A 42 25.75 -11.10 -5.56
CA PRO A 42 25.37 -9.69 -5.62
C PRO A 42 23.85 -9.46 -5.66
N PHE A 43 23.07 -10.45 -6.13
CA PHE A 43 21.61 -10.40 -6.16
C PHE A 43 20.96 -10.75 -4.81
N ALA A 44 21.72 -11.07 -3.77
CA ALA A 44 21.16 -11.40 -2.45
C ALA A 44 20.25 -10.30 -1.88
N PHE A 45 20.53 -9.03 -2.21
CA PHE A 45 19.70 -7.89 -1.80
C PHE A 45 18.31 -7.86 -2.45
N LEU A 46 18.05 -8.60 -3.54
CA LEU A 46 16.72 -8.68 -4.15
C LEU A 46 15.70 -9.34 -3.22
N ILE A 47 16.14 -10.13 -2.24
CA ILE A 47 15.26 -10.75 -1.23
C ILE A 47 14.57 -9.72 -0.33
N LEU A 48 15.05 -8.47 -0.31
CA LEU A 48 14.42 -7.35 0.38
C LEU A 48 13.09 -6.93 -0.30
N ALA A 49 12.97 -7.15 -1.62
CA ALA A 49 11.85 -6.62 -2.38
C ALA A 49 10.49 -7.25 -1.99
N PRO A 50 10.33 -8.59 -1.90
CA PRO A 50 9.06 -9.18 -1.47
C PRO A 50 8.63 -8.74 -0.06
N ALA A 51 9.57 -8.63 0.88
CA ALA A 51 9.29 -8.17 2.23
C ALA A 51 8.84 -6.69 2.26
N THR A 52 9.51 -5.84 1.47
CA THR A 52 9.18 -4.41 1.34
C THR A 52 7.82 -4.20 0.68
N ILE A 53 7.52 -4.95 -0.39
CA ILE A 53 6.20 -4.92 -1.05
C ILE A 53 5.14 -5.38 -0.05
N GLY A 54 5.38 -6.49 0.67
CA GLY A 54 4.49 -6.98 1.72
C GLY A 54 4.15 -5.91 2.76
N ALA A 55 5.11 -5.09 3.18
CA ALA A 55 4.88 -3.99 4.11
C ALA A 55 3.95 -2.89 3.59
N THR A 56 3.94 -2.65 2.28
CA THR A 56 3.08 -1.63 1.69
C THR A 56 1.65 -2.11 1.46
N VAL A 57 1.48 -3.41 1.13
CA VAL A 57 0.21 -3.98 0.66
C VAL A 57 -0.53 -4.79 1.73
N LEU A 58 0.17 -5.49 2.62
CA LEU A 58 -0.43 -6.37 3.62
C LEU A 58 -0.77 -5.64 4.93
N SER A 59 -1.56 -6.29 5.80
CA SER A 59 -1.70 -5.82 7.18
C SER A 59 -0.37 -5.93 7.95
N PRO A 60 -0.17 -5.15 9.02
CA PRO A 60 1.08 -5.17 9.80
C PRO A 60 1.45 -6.57 10.32
N ARG A 61 0.45 -7.39 10.67
CA ARG A 61 0.66 -8.76 11.16
C ARG A 61 1.20 -9.67 10.05
N SER A 62 0.53 -9.67 8.89
CA SER A 62 0.92 -10.47 7.73
C SER A 62 2.27 -10.03 7.15
N SER A 63 2.52 -8.72 7.06
CA SER A 63 3.82 -8.18 6.66
C SER A 63 4.94 -8.61 7.62
N GLY A 64 4.69 -8.54 8.94
CA GLY A 64 5.64 -9.02 9.94
C GLY A 64 5.95 -10.51 9.79
N ALA A 65 4.95 -11.33 9.49
CA ALA A 65 5.15 -12.76 9.21
C ALA A 65 6.02 -12.99 7.96
N VAL A 66 5.78 -12.26 6.87
CA VAL A 66 6.62 -12.35 5.66
C VAL A 66 8.07 -11.96 5.99
N ALA A 67 8.29 -10.84 6.69
CA ALA A 67 9.64 -10.39 7.06
C ALA A 67 10.38 -11.41 7.94
N LEU A 68 9.70 -12.03 8.91
CA LEU A 68 10.27 -13.09 9.74
C LEU A 68 10.67 -14.31 8.90
N VAL A 69 9.82 -14.74 7.98
CA VAL A 69 10.14 -15.85 7.07
C VAL A 69 11.29 -15.49 6.14
N THR A 70 11.36 -14.26 5.63
CA THR A 70 12.50 -13.77 4.86
C THR A 70 13.79 -13.84 5.67
N ILE A 71 13.81 -13.38 6.93
CA ILE A 71 14.99 -13.46 7.81
C ILE A 71 15.38 -14.92 8.06
N ALA A 72 14.41 -15.81 8.27
CA ALA A 72 14.66 -17.24 8.44
C ALA A 72 15.32 -17.83 7.19
N PHE A 73 14.84 -17.51 5.99
CA PHE A 73 15.45 -17.95 4.73
C PHE A 73 16.84 -17.36 4.50
N VAL A 74 17.05 -16.07 4.77
CA VAL A 74 18.37 -15.42 4.68
C VAL A 74 19.36 -16.13 5.61
N THR A 75 18.94 -16.46 6.82
CA THR A 75 19.75 -17.20 7.79
C THR A 75 20.02 -18.61 7.30
N LEU A 76 19.01 -19.32 6.78
CA LEU A 76 19.19 -20.64 6.19
C LEU A 76 20.21 -20.62 5.05
N VAL A 77 20.09 -19.69 4.11
CA VAL A 77 20.99 -19.54 2.96
C VAL A 77 22.41 -19.13 3.38
N ALA A 78 22.56 -18.43 4.51
CA ALA A 78 23.89 -18.09 5.04
C ALA A 78 24.69 -19.34 5.46
N PHE A 79 24.01 -20.36 5.99
CA PHE A 79 24.64 -21.61 6.45
C PHE A 79 24.60 -22.73 5.40
N TYR A 80 23.58 -22.75 4.54
CA TYR A 80 23.32 -23.80 3.57
C TYR A 80 23.25 -23.21 2.15
N TYR A 81 24.35 -23.30 1.43
CA TYR A 81 24.45 -22.91 0.03
C TYR A 81 25.47 -23.78 -0.70
N LEU A 82 25.34 -23.85 -2.03
CA LEU A 82 26.30 -24.50 -2.90
C LEU A 82 27.43 -23.51 -3.21
N PRO A 83 28.66 -23.76 -2.73
CA PRO A 83 29.77 -22.84 -2.97
C PRO A 83 30.16 -22.84 -4.44
N LEU A 84 30.36 -21.64 -4.99
CA LEU A 84 30.81 -21.47 -6.37
C LEU A 84 32.26 -21.92 -6.51
N ARG A 85 32.54 -22.67 -7.57
CA ARG A 85 33.89 -23.13 -7.91
C ARG A 85 34.32 -22.51 -9.22
N THR A 86 35.59 -22.13 -9.31
CA THR A 86 36.20 -21.74 -10.58
C THR A 86 36.32 -22.95 -11.51
N ALA A 87 36.63 -22.72 -12.79
CA ALA A 87 36.93 -23.80 -13.74
C ALA A 87 38.10 -24.69 -13.28
N GLY A 88 39.00 -24.18 -12.43
CA GLY A 88 40.09 -24.94 -11.80
C GLY A 88 39.70 -25.66 -10.51
N GLY A 89 38.42 -25.65 -10.12
CA GLY A 89 37.90 -26.35 -8.94
C GLY A 89 38.10 -25.62 -7.60
N THR A 90 38.78 -24.46 -7.60
CA THR A 90 38.97 -23.64 -6.40
C THR A 90 37.65 -23.00 -5.97
N VAL A 91 37.34 -23.05 -4.68
CA VAL A 91 36.12 -22.46 -4.13
C VAL A 91 36.29 -20.94 -4.04
N LEU A 92 35.37 -20.20 -4.64
CA LEU A 92 35.24 -18.76 -4.50
C LEU A 92 34.48 -18.46 -3.21
N SER A 93 35.21 -18.44 -2.09
CA SER A 93 34.65 -18.02 -0.80
C SER A 93 35.30 -16.70 -0.38
N PRO A 94 34.53 -15.61 -0.21
CA PRO A 94 35.04 -14.42 0.43
C PRO A 94 35.43 -14.72 1.90
N PRO A 95 36.25 -13.86 2.52
CA PRO A 95 36.60 -14.01 3.94
C PRO A 95 35.34 -14.05 4.82
N ALA A 96 35.35 -14.88 5.88
CA ALA A 96 34.17 -15.12 6.72
C ALA A 96 33.54 -13.84 7.30
N ILE A 97 34.35 -12.81 7.58
CA ILE A 97 33.87 -11.51 8.08
C ILE A 97 32.93 -10.80 7.10
N PHE A 98 33.14 -10.95 5.79
CA PHE A 98 32.22 -10.44 4.78
C PHE A 98 30.91 -11.22 4.76
N GLY A 99 30.93 -12.53 5.01
CA GLY A 99 29.71 -13.34 5.09
C GLY A 99 28.79 -12.87 6.22
N VAL A 100 29.35 -12.65 7.42
CA VAL A 100 28.62 -12.09 8.56
C VAL A 100 28.12 -10.68 8.25
N GLY A 101 28.95 -9.85 7.61
CA GLY A 101 28.57 -8.50 7.18
C GLY A 101 27.38 -8.48 6.21
N HIS A 102 27.37 -9.35 5.19
CA HIS A 102 26.26 -9.46 4.24
C HIS A 102 24.98 -9.96 4.92
N TRP A 103 25.09 -10.99 5.76
CA TRP A 103 23.94 -11.49 6.52
C TRP A 103 23.34 -10.38 7.39
N LEU A 104 24.18 -9.67 8.16
CA LEU A 104 23.74 -8.60 9.03
C LEU A 104 23.11 -7.45 8.22
N ALA A 105 23.73 -7.05 7.10
CA ALA A 105 23.22 -6.01 6.23
C ALA A 105 21.83 -6.34 5.67
N ILE A 106 21.62 -7.59 5.24
CA ILE A 106 20.32 -8.03 4.72
C ILE A 106 19.28 -8.09 5.84
N VAL A 107 19.60 -8.64 7.02
CA VAL A 107 18.67 -8.70 8.16
C VAL A 107 18.24 -7.30 8.60
N ILE A 108 19.20 -6.37 8.72
CA ILE A 108 18.91 -4.96 8.99
C ILE A 108 18.07 -4.36 7.87
N GLY A 109 18.42 -4.62 6.60
CA GLY A 109 17.68 -4.16 5.44
C GLY A 109 16.22 -4.61 5.43
N VAL A 110 15.96 -5.90 5.67
CA VAL A 110 14.59 -6.45 5.75
C VAL A 110 13.83 -5.74 6.87
N SER A 111 14.43 -5.66 8.06
CA SER A 111 13.78 -5.07 9.23
C SER A 111 13.47 -3.59 9.00
N PHE A 112 14.46 -2.82 8.55
CA PHE A 112 14.35 -1.40 8.31
C PHE A 112 13.34 -1.09 7.21
N LEU A 113 13.45 -1.71 6.04
CA LEU A 113 12.57 -1.44 4.90
C LEU A 113 11.13 -1.87 5.19
N THR A 114 10.93 -3.02 5.84
CA THR A 114 9.59 -3.48 6.22
C THR A 114 8.92 -2.49 7.18
N ILE A 115 9.63 -2.05 8.22
CA ILE A 115 9.08 -1.09 9.19
C ILE A 115 8.84 0.28 8.52
N TYR A 116 9.81 0.78 7.77
CA TYR A 116 9.73 2.10 7.15
C TYR A 116 8.63 2.17 6.09
N ALA A 117 8.63 1.23 5.13
CA ALA A 117 7.61 1.17 4.09
C ALA A 117 6.21 0.95 4.69
N GLY A 118 6.10 0.13 5.75
CA GLY A 118 4.86 -0.06 6.49
C GLY A 118 4.35 1.23 7.14
N ARG A 119 5.24 2.01 7.77
CA ARG A 119 4.91 3.32 8.36
C ARG A 119 4.44 4.31 7.29
N VAL A 120 5.21 4.49 6.23
CA VAL A 120 4.86 5.40 5.11
C VAL A 120 3.52 5.00 4.50
N SER A 121 3.30 3.71 4.26
CA SER A 121 2.03 3.22 3.71
C SER A 121 0.84 3.46 4.66
N SER A 122 1.05 3.33 5.98
CA SER A 122 0.03 3.63 6.98
C SER A 122 -0.35 5.12 7.01
N GLU A 123 0.65 6.00 6.85
CA GLU A 123 0.47 7.45 6.82
C GLU A 123 -0.28 7.88 5.55
N ILE A 124 0.12 7.37 4.38
CA ILE A 124 -0.59 7.60 3.11
C ILE A 124 -2.05 7.19 3.21
N ARG A 125 -2.35 6.02 3.79
CA ARG A 125 -3.74 5.57 4.00
C ARG A 125 -4.50 6.49 4.94
N SER A 126 -3.85 7.04 5.97
CA SER A 126 -4.47 7.97 6.91
C SER A 126 -4.80 9.30 6.24
N MET A 127 -3.84 9.87 5.50
CA MET A 127 -4.03 11.10 4.72
C MET A 127 -5.13 10.93 3.68
N GLY A 128 -5.17 9.80 2.97
CA GLY A 128 -6.23 9.50 2.01
C GLY A 128 -7.63 9.48 2.63
N ARG A 129 -7.78 8.91 3.84
CA ARG A 129 -9.05 8.94 4.58
C ARG A 129 -9.44 10.36 5.01
N ALA A 130 -8.48 11.14 5.49
CA ALA A 130 -8.71 12.52 5.88
C ALA A 130 -9.14 13.38 4.67
N LEU A 131 -8.48 13.22 3.52
CA LEU A 131 -8.85 13.92 2.28
C LEU A 131 -10.26 13.55 1.80
N LEU A 132 -10.63 12.27 1.86
CA LEU A 132 -12.00 11.86 1.52
C LEU A 132 -13.03 12.47 2.47
N ALA A 133 -12.73 12.56 3.76
CA ALA A 133 -13.62 13.17 4.74
C ALA A 133 -13.81 14.68 4.48
N THR A 134 -12.74 15.42 4.15
CA THR A 134 -12.84 16.85 3.82
C THR A 134 -13.61 17.08 2.53
N GLN A 135 -13.42 16.24 1.51
CA GLN A 135 -14.19 16.29 0.27
C GLN A 135 -15.68 16.04 0.53
N MET A 136 -16.04 15.09 1.39
CA MET A 136 -17.44 14.86 1.78
C MET A 136 -18.05 16.04 2.55
N ALA A 137 -17.27 16.68 3.43
CA ALA A 137 -17.73 17.86 4.17
C ALA A 137 -17.97 19.06 3.23
N LEU A 138 -17.02 19.34 2.33
CA LEU A 138 -17.14 20.42 1.34
C LEU A 138 -18.32 20.19 0.39
N ALA A 139 -18.51 18.95 -0.09
CA ALA A 139 -19.65 18.61 -0.94
C ALA A 139 -21.00 18.83 -0.22
N ARG A 140 -21.06 18.60 1.10
CA ARG A 140 -22.24 18.87 1.92
C ARG A 140 -22.49 20.36 2.07
N GLU A 141 -21.45 21.16 2.31
CA GLU A 141 -21.56 22.61 2.43
C GLU A 141 -22.03 23.26 1.13
N GLN A 142 -21.45 22.86 -0.01
CA GLN A 142 -21.86 23.31 -1.34
C GLN A 142 -23.36 23.07 -1.57
N LYS A 143 -23.84 21.85 -1.25
CA LYS A 143 -25.25 21.49 -1.40
C LYS A 143 -26.18 22.32 -0.51
N LEU A 144 -25.74 22.67 0.70
CA LEU A 144 -26.51 23.54 1.61
C LEU A 144 -26.54 24.98 1.10
N THR A 145 -25.43 25.49 0.58
CA THR A 145 -25.35 26.83 -0.02
C THR A 145 -26.25 26.94 -1.25
N ASP A 146 -26.23 25.95 -2.14
CA ASP A 146 -27.10 25.92 -3.33
C ASP A 146 -28.59 25.91 -2.93
N LEU A 147 -28.95 25.09 -1.94
CA LEU A 147 -30.32 25.06 -1.40
C LEU A 147 -30.68 26.39 -0.74
N GLY A 148 -29.77 26.99 0.02
CA GLY A 148 -29.95 28.30 0.64
C GLY A 148 -30.21 29.40 -0.39
N GLY A 149 -29.48 29.40 -1.51
CA GLY A 149 -29.71 30.31 -2.62
C GLY A 149 -31.10 30.15 -3.24
N VAL A 150 -31.55 28.92 -3.49
CA VAL A 150 -32.89 28.64 -4.04
C VAL A 150 -33.99 29.01 -3.06
N VAL A 151 -33.85 28.68 -1.77
CA VAL A 151 -34.83 29.02 -0.74
C VAL A 151 -34.92 30.53 -0.54
N ALA A 152 -33.79 31.24 -0.53
CA ALA A 152 -33.77 32.70 -0.44
C ALA A 152 -34.45 33.36 -1.66
N ALA A 153 -34.17 32.86 -2.87
CA ALA A 153 -34.83 33.33 -4.08
C ALA A 153 -36.34 33.09 -4.04
N ALA A 154 -36.79 31.89 -3.66
CA ALA A 154 -38.21 31.57 -3.52
C ALA A 154 -38.91 32.42 -2.44
N ALA A 155 -38.26 32.67 -1.30
CA ALA A 155 -38.80 33.53 -0.26
C ALA A 155 -38.95 34.99 -0.73
N HIS A 156 -38.01 35.49 -1.53
CA HIS A 156 -38.11 36.82 -2.13
C HIS A 156 -39.23 36.91 -3.17
N GLU A 157 -39.33 35.92 -4.08
CA GLU A 157 -40.38 35.89 -5.10
C GLU A 157 -41.79 35.73 -4.54
N LEU A 158 -41.97 35.04 -3.41
CA LEU A 158 -43.27 34.91 -2.73
C LEU A 158 -43.59 36.11 -1.83
N GLY A 159 -42.59 36.84 -1.32
CA GLY A 159 -42.79 37.99 -0.44
C GLY A 159 -43.53 39.14 -1.11
N THR A 160 -43.21 39.42 -2.38
CA THR A 160 -43.84 40.49 -3.17
C THR A 160 -45.35 40.27 -3.40
N PRO A 161 -45.83 39.13 -3.94
CA PRO A 161 -47.26 38.90 -4.13
C PRO A 161 -48.01 38.81 -2.80
N LEU A 162 -47.42 38.25 -1.73
CA LEU A 162 -48.04 38.25 -0.41
C LEU A 162 -48.21 39.66 0.16
N ALA A 163 -47.22 40.53 0.01
CA ALA A 163 -47.33 41.93 0.39
C ALA A 163 -48.42 42.65 -0.41
N THR A 164 -48.52 42.39 -1.71
CA THR A 164 -49.60 42.92 -2.56
C THR A 164 -50.97 42.41 -2.11
N ILE A 165 -51.14 41.11 -1.87
CA ILE A 165 -52.40 40.53 -1.36
C ILE A 165 -52.77 41.17 -0.03
N LYS A 166 -51.81 41.34 0.89
CA LYS A 166 -52.04 41.97 2.19
C LYS A 166 -52.53 43.41 2.04
N LEU A 167 -51.90 44.19 1.17
CA LEU A 167 -52.28 45.58 0.91
C LEU A 167 -53.72 45.66 0.36
N VAL A 168 -54.01 44.89 -0.69
CA VAL A 168 -55.34 44.84 -1.31
C VAL A 168 -56.40 44.34 -0.33
N SER A 169 -56.09 43.33 0.49
CA SER A 169 -57.03 42.82 1.49
C SER A 169 -57.33 43.82 2.61
N ALA A 170 -56.37 44.70 2.95
CA ALA A 170 -56.57 45.75 3.94
C ALA A 170 -57.41 46.90 3.36
N GLU A 171 -57.13 47.31 2.12
CA GLU A 171 -57.96 48.31 1.41
C GLU A 171 -59.43 47.87 1.30
N LEU A 172 -59.68 46.59 0.98
CA LEU A 172 -61.04 46.02 0.92
C LEU A 172 -61.75 45.93 2.29
N ALA A 173 -61.03 45.97 3.40
CA ALA A 173 -61.61 45.87 4.74
C ALA A 173 -61.94 47.25 5.35
N ASP A 174 -61.33 48.31 4.83
CA ASP A 174 -61.59 49.70 5.21
C ASP A 174 -62.72 50.37 4.38
N GLU A 175 -63.21 49.69 3.32
CA GLU A 175 -64.47 50.00 2.61
C GLU A 175 -65.70 49.38 3.30
#